data_AF-A0ABD5DF84-F1
#
_entry.id   AF-A0ABD5DF84-F1
#
_cell.length_a   1.000
_cell.length_b   1.000
_cell.length_c   1.000
_cell.angle_alpha   90.00
_cell.angle_beta   90.00
_cell.angle_gamma   90.00
#
_symmetry.space_group_name_H-M   'P 1'
#
loop_
_entity.id
_entity.type
_entity.pdbx_description
1 polymer ?
#
loop_
_entity_poly.entity_id
_entity_poly.type
_entity_poly.pdbx_seq_one_letter_code
_entity_poly.pdbx_strand_id
1 'polypeptide(L)'
;FKQKKMSNLPIKNKRDPDTIDIFSKMTDAQRHLFSHKLSELPEMGKYSHGTESYPQFAVRIAEMLQNPEKFKELYPYLQKVGFKAA
;
A
#
# COMPACT_ATOMS: atom_id res chain seq x y z
N PHE A 1 12.41 0.21 -26.43
CA PHE A 1 11.40 0.71 -25.49
C PHE A 1 10.64 -0.47 -24.89
N LYS A 2 10.95 -0.89 -23.65
CA LYS A 2 10.23 -1.99 -22.99
C LYS A 2 9.01 -1.44 -22.26
N GLN A 3 7.84 -1.91 -22.67
CA GLN A 3 6.53 -1.55 -22.13
C GLN A 3 6.41 -2.01 -20.67
N LYS A 4 6.20 -1.07 -19.74
CA LYS A 4 5.68 -1.38 -18.40
C LYS A 4 4.21 -1.80 -18.56
N LYS A 5 3.95 -3.11 -18.58
CA LYS A 5 2.60 -3.65 -18.44
C LYS A 5 2.13 -3.35 -17.01
N MET A 6 1.36 -2.27 -16.85
CA MET A 6 0.50 -2.10 -15.70
C MET A 6 -0.51 -3.25 -15.76
N SER A 7 -0.35 -4.20 -14.85
CA SER A 7 -1.26 -5.32 -14.69
C SER A 7 -2.62 -4.80 -14.25
N ASN A 8 -3.55 -4.71 -15.19
CA ASN A 8 -4.98 -4.62 -14.93
C ASN A 8 -5.40 -5.89 -14.19
N LEU A 9 -5.28 -5.90 -12.86
CA LEU A 9 -5.86 -6.96 -12.03
C LEU A 9 -7.31 -6.55 -11.74
N PRO A 10 -8.32 -7.28 -12.24
CA PRO A 10 -9.69 -7.04 -11.87
C PRO A 10 -9.85 -7.44 -10.40
N ILE A 11 -9.86 -6.45 -9.50
CA ILE A 11 -10.08 -6.64 -8.07
C ILE A 11 -11.51 -7.18 -7.92
N LYS A 12 -11.64 -8.51 -7.84
CA LYS A 12 -12.90 -9.19 -7.53
C LYS A 12 -13.31 -8.79 -6.12
N ASN A 13 -14.32 -7.93 -6.06
CA ASN A 13 -14.98 -7.46 -4.85
C ASN A 13 -15.54 -8.62 -4.03
N LYS A 14 -14.76 -9.07 -3.04
CA LYS A 14 -15.26 -9.63 -1.78
C LYS A 14 -14.59 -8.82 -0.67
N ARG A 15 -15.02 -7.57 -0.55
CA ARG A 15 -14.46 -6.65 0.45
C ARG A 15 -15.33 -6.75 1.69
N ASP A 16 -14.75 -7.14 2.82
CA ASP A 16 -15.44 -7.11 4.11
C ASP A 16 -15.94 -5.68 4.40
N PRO A 17 -17.23 -5.47 4.74
CA PRO A 17 -17.83 -4.15 4.93
C PRO A 17 -17.02 -3.24 5.86
N ASP A 18 -16.52 -3.78 6.98
CA ASP A 18 -15.72 -3.04 7.96
C ASP A 18 -14.39 -2.51 7.41
N THR A 19 -13.77 -3.24 6.47
CA THR A 19 -12.51 -2.78 5.86
C THR A 19 -12.71 -1.80 4.72
N ILE A 20 -13.87 -1.82 4.05
CA ILE A 20 -14.18 -0.87 2.97
C ILE A 20 -14.17 0.56 3.50
N ASP A 21 -14.73 0.80 4.68
CA ASP A 21 -14.88 2.17 5.21
C ASP A 21 -13.52 2.82 5.53
N ILE A 22 -12.61 2.07 6.15
CA ILE A 22 -11.26 2.56 6.48
C ILE A 22 -10.46 2.83 5.20
N PHE A 23 -10.65 1.98 4.19
CA PHE A 23 -9.99 2.10 2.90
C PHE A 23 -10.52 3.26 2.07
N SER A 24 -11.84 3.45 2.08
CA SER A 24 -12.54 4.52 1.38
C SER A 24 -12.14 5.89 1.93
N LYS A 25 -11.74 5.95 3.21
CA LYS A 25 -11.21 7.17 3.85
C LYS A 25 -9.78 7.54 3.42
N MET A 26 -9.00 6.62 2.84
CA MET A 26 -7.61 6.92 2.46
C MET A 26 -7.54 7.46 1.03
N THR A 27 -7.26 8.75 0.90
CA THR A 27 -7.09 9.41 -0.40
C THR A 27 -5.84 8.93 -1.13
N ASP A 28 -5.83 9.09 -2.45
CA ASP A 28 -4.69 8.71 -3.31
C ASP A 28 -3.37 9.37 -2.85
N ALA A 29 -3.42 10.67 -2.55
CA ALA A 29 -2.29 11.42 -2.03
C ALA A 29 -1.79 10.87 -0.68
N GLN A 30 -2.69 10.52 0.24
CA GLN A 30 -2.33 9.89 1.51
C GLN A 30 -1.70 8.51 1.28
N ARG A 31 -2.26 7.70 0.37
CA ARG A 31 -1.72 6.37 0.05
C ARG A 31 -0.29 6.46 -0.42
N HIS A 32 0.03 7.40 -1.32
CA HIS A 32 1.38 7.63 -1.80
C HIS A 32 2.31 8.22 -0.73
N LEU A 33 1.81 9.13 0.11
CA LEU A 33 2.57 9.69 1.22
C LEU A 33 2.97 8.61 2.23
N PHE A 34 2.00 7.77 2.63
CA PHE A 34 2.25 6.71 3.58
C PHE A 34 3.07 5.58 2.96
N SER A 35 2.87 5.25 1.68
CA SER A 35 3.67 4.22 1.04
C SER A 35 5.15 4.60 0.95
N HIS A 36 5.47 5.89 0.76
CA HIS A 36 6.84 6.40 0.86
C HIS A 36 7.41 6.29 2.27
N LYS A 37 6.63 6.67 3.29
CA LYS A 37 7.05 6.51 4.69
C LYS A 37 7.27 5.04 5.06
N LEU A 38 6.41 4.16 4.55
CA LEU A 38 6.51 2.73 4.79
C LEU A 38 7.72 2.12 4.07
N SER A 39 8.07 2.59 2.87
CA SER A 39 9.24 2.03 2.15
C SER A 39 10.57 2.30 2.85
N GLU A 40 10.64 3.34 3.69
CA GLU A 40 11.79 3.66 4.53
C GLU A 40 11.83 2.83 5.84
N LEU A 41 10.76 2.13 6.20
CA LEU A 41 10.75 1.32 7.42
C LEU A 41 11.56 0.02 7.22
N PRO A 42 12.48 -0.31 8.14
CA PRO A 42 13.20 -1.58 8.08
C PRO A 42 12.26 -2.79 8.20
N GLU A 43 11.13 -2.63 8.89
CA GLU A 43 10.09 -3.66 9.03
C GLU A 43 9.41 -4.01 7.70
N MET A 44 9.41 -3.07 6.75
CA MET A 44 8.88 -3.28 5.40
C MET A 44 9.88 -3.97 4.49
N GLY A 45 11.15 -4.10 4.88
CA GLY A 45 12.16 -4.79 4.08
C GLY A 45 11.77 -6.20 3.66
N LYS A 46 10.90 -6.90 4.44
CA LYS A 46 10.36 -8.21 4.08
C LYS A 46 9.42 -8.21 2.86
N TYR A 47 8.79 -7.08 2.57
CA TYR A 47 7.97 -6.89 1.37
C TYR A 47 8.79 -6.34 0.21
N SER A 48 10.02 -5.90 0.48
CA SER A 48 10.91 -5.39 -0.55
C SER A 48 11.56 -6.54 -1.31
N HIS A 49 11.56 -6.42 -2.63
CA HIS A 49 12.39 -7.24 -3.49
C HIS A 49 13.77 -6.59 -3.51
N GLY A 50 14.77 -7.19 -2.87
CA GLY A 50 16.08 -6.60 -2.52
C GLY A 50 16.93 -5.97 -3.64
N THR A 51 16.42 -5.88 -4.87
CA THR A 51 16.99 -5.14 -6.00
C THR A 51 16.24 -3.85 -6.34
N GLU A 52 15.17 -3.51 -5.64
CA GLU A 52 14.35 -2.33 -5.92
C GLU A 52 14.81 -1.09 -5.13
N SER A 53 14.62 0.09 -5.72
CA SER A 53 14.92 1.36 -5.05
C SER A 53 13.78 1.78 -4.11
N TYR A 54 14.06 2.57 -3.07
CA TYR A 54 13.04 3.08 -2.13
C TYR A 54 11.80 3.73 -2.81
N PRO A 55 11.95 4.51 -3.90
CA PRO A 55 10.80 5.07 -4.62
C PRO A 55 9.97 3.99 -5.34
N GLN A 56 10.62 2.98 -5.91
CA GLN A 56 9.93 1.84 -6.53
C GLN A 56 9.19 1.01 -5.48
N PHE A 57 9.83 0.80 -4.33
CA PHE A 57 9.22 0.13 -3.21
C PHE A 57 8.00 0.91 -2.68
N ALA A 58 8.08 2.25 -2.61
CA ALA A 58 6.95 3.09 -2.25
C ALA A 58 5.76 2.94 -3.22
N VAL A 59 6.01 2.86 -4.53
CA VAL A 59 4.95 2.61 -5.52
C VAL A 59 4.34 1.22 -5.32
N ARG A 60 5.17 0.20 -5.07
CA ARG A 60 4.74 -1.17 -4.77
C ARG A 60 3.86 -1.21 -3.52
N ILE A 61 4.27 -0.53 -2.44
CA ILE A 61 3.46 -0.42 -1.23
C ILE A 61 2.16 0.32 -1.52
N ALA A 62 2.15 1.37 -2.34
CA ALA A 62 0.91 2.04 -2.74
C ALA A 62 -0.06 1.11 -3.50
N GLU A 63 0.45 0.20 -4.32
CA GLU A 63 -0.35 -0.86 -4.95
C GLU A 63 -0.83 -1.91 -3.94
N MET A 64 0.00 -2.29 -2.97
CA MET A 64 -0.43 -3.17 -1.87
C MET A 64 -1.53 -2.52 -1.03
N LEU A 65 -1.40 -1.22 -0.75
CA LEU A 65 -2.42 -0.39 -0.12
C LEU A 65 -3.65 -0.15 -1.01
N GLN A 66 -3.75 -0.72 -2.22
CA GLN A 66 -5.00 -0.84 -3.01
C GLN A 66 -5.71 -2.19 -2.80
N ASN A 67 -5.03 -3.16 -2.19
CA ASN A 67 -5.61 -4.45 -1.84
C ASN A 67 -6.07 -4.45 -0.37
N PRO A 68 -7.35 -4.73 -0.08
CA PRO A 68 -7.88 -4.68 1.30
C PRO A 68 -7.17 -5.66 2.24
N GLU A 69 -6.84 -6.86 1.76
CA GLU A 69 -6.08 -7.86 2.53
C GLU A 69 -4.71 -7.34 2.94
N LYS A 70 -3.98 -6.75 1.98
CA LYS A 70 -2.66 -6.18 2.23
C LYS A 70 -2.71 -4.91 3.05
N PHE A 71 -3.72 -4.06 2.87
CA PHE A 71 -3.93 -2.93 3.74
C PHE A 71 -4.16 -3.36 5.18
N LYS A 72 -4.91 -4.44 5.44
CA LYS A 72 -5.09 -4.98 6.79
C LYS A 72 -3.76 -5.46 7.40
N GLU A 73 -2.90 -6.10 6.60
CA GLU A 73 -1.52 -6.44 7.01
C GLU A 73 -0.66 -5.19 7.29
N LEU A 74 -0.80 -4.15 6.46
CA LEU A 74 0.01 -2.93 6.51
C LEU A 74 -0.52 -1.90 7.52
N TYR A 75 -1.77 -2.04 7.95
CA TYR A 75 -2.47 -1.15 8.88
C TYR A 75 -1.70 -0.87 10.19
N PRO A 76 -1.15 -1.86 10.91
CA PRO A 76 -0.35 -1.58 12.12
C PRO A 76 0.87 -0.68 11.82
N TYR A 77 1.46 -0.80 10.64
CA TYR A 77 2.59 0.04 10.24
C TYR A 77 2.12 1.42 9.79
N LEU A 78 0.97 1.52 9.13
CA LEU A 78 0.32 2.79 8.82
C LEU A 78 0.06 3.59 10.10
N GLN A 79 -0.49 2.96 11.14
CA GLN A 79 -0.68 3.61 12.44
C GLN A 79 0.65 4.07 13.05
N LYS A 80 1.72 3.26 12.90
CA LYS A 80 3.07 3.61 13.37
C LYS A 80 3.64 4.86 12.69
N VAL A 81 3.37 5.04 11.39
CA VAL A 81 3.78 6.25 10.65
C VAL A 81 2.80 7.43 10.79
N GLY A 82 1.76 7.28 11.63
CA GLY A 82 0.83 8.34 11.99
C GLY A 82 -0.48 8.36 11.19
N PHE A 83 -0.82 7.29 10.46
CA PHE A 83 -2.15 7.16 9.88
C PHE A 83 -3.18 6.99 10.99
N LYS A 84 -4.10 7.93 11.09
CA LYS A 84 -5.27 7.85 11.95
C LYS A 84 -6.48 7.70 11.04
N ALA A 85 -7.08 6.51 11.05
CA ALA A 85 -8.42 6.33 10.49
C ALA A 85 -9.37 7.17 11.34
N ALA A 86 -9.82 8.29 10.78
CA ALA A 86 -10.80 9.18 11.41
C ALA A 86 -12.17 8.51 11.51
#